data_AF-A0A9Q9Y344-F1
#
_entry.id   AF-A0A9Q9Y344-F1
#
_cell.length_a   1.000
_cell.length_b   1.000
_cell.length_c   1.000
_cell.angle_alpha   90.00
_cell.angle_beta   90.00
_cell.angle_gamma   90.00
#
_symmetry.space_group_name_H-M   'P 1'
#
loop_
_entity.id
_entity.type
_entity.pdbx_description
1 polymer ?
#
loop_
_entity_poly.entity_id
_entity_poly.type
_entity_poly.pdbx_seq_one_letter_code
_entity_poly.pdbx_strand_id
1 'polypeptide(L)'
;MQFAKREEYLSSQCSRRPPTFSKVSLLIQKEGWTGNCPRPEDIVAKWRPVTRVQVESDPWIITKIQNQKWTGLALKDFGSKGQGVVATKAFAMGSIVCDYHGKVITGAEGRKLVESIKGDTAYLFFFQAAGRDLCVDAETSCVSVTQQKHHGPDDQSFLQESKPEASPLHDELP
;
A
#
# COMPACT_ATOMS: atom_id res chain seq x y z
N MET A 1 -19.49 -24.72 -12.21
CA MET A 1 -19.26 -24.58 -13.67
C MET A 1 -17.76 -24.41 -13.94
N GLN A 2 -17.20 -25.05 -14.98
CA GLN A 2 -15.75 -25.09 -15.26
C GLN A 2 -15.16 -23.72 -15.62
N PHE A 3 -15.92 -22.88 -16.32
CA PHE A 3 -15.50 -21.53 -16.72
C PHE A 3 -15.17 -20.63 -15.51
N ALA A 4 -16.06 -20.56 -14.52
CA ALA A 4 -15.87 -19.74 -13.32
C ALA A 4 -14.59 -20.12 -12.54
N LYS A 5 -14.30 -21.42 -12.42
CA LYS A 5 -13.06 -21.88 -11.77
C LYS A 5 -11.79 -21.41 -12.50
N ARG A 6 -11.85 -21.29 -13.83
CA ARG A 6 -10.74 -20.80 -14.64
C ARG A 6 -10.57 -19.29 -14.52
N GLU A 7 -11.66 -18.54 -14.47
CA GLU A 7 -11.61 -17.10 -14.18
C GLU A 7 -11.00 -16.82 -12.81
N GLU A 8 -11.43 -17.58 -11.80
CA GLU A 8 -10.90 -17.50 -10.44
C GLU A 8 -9.41 -17.84 -10.40
N TYR A 9 -8.99 -18.90 -11.08
CA TYR A 9 -7.57 -19.24 -11.23
C TYR A 9 -6.78 -18.09 -11.86
N LEU A 10 -7.19 -17.57 -13.02
CA LEU A 10 -6.46 -16.48 -13.70
C LEU A 10 -6.39 -15.21 -12.83
N SER A 11 -7.49 -14.88 -12.14
CA SER A 11 -7.55 -13.74 -11.23
C SER A 11 -6.61 -13.93 -10.04
N SER A 12 -6.53 -15.15 -9.47
CA SER A 12 -5.65 -15.49 -8.36
C SER A 12 -4.16 -15.34 -8.72
N GLN A 13 -3.79 -15.61 -9.97
CA GLN A 13 -2.41 -15.45 -10.45
C GLN A 13 -1.98 -13.97 -10.52
N CYS A 14 -2.94 -13.05 -10.52
CA CYS A 14 -2.71 -11.62 -10.69
C CYS A 14 -3.33 -10.78 -9.57
N SER A 15 -3.65 -11.36 -8.41
CA SER A 15 -4.35 -10.64 -7.33
C SER A 15 -3.61 -9.39 -6.83
N ARG A 16 -2.27 -9.41 -6.88
CA ARG A 16 -1.41 -8.38 -6.24
C ARG A 16 -1.08 -7.17 -7.11
N ARG A 17 -1.30 -7.27 -8.43
CA ARG A 17 -1.06 -6.19 -9.39
C ARG A 17 -2.00 -6.33 -10.57
N PRO A 18 -2.45 -5.23 -11.19
CA PRO A 18 -3.23 -5.28 -12.41
C PRO A 18 -2.55 -6.19 -13.46
N PRO A 19 -3.23 -7.23 -13.96
CA PRO A 19 -2.71 -8.02 -15.05
C PRO A 19 -2.68 -7.22 -16.33
N THR A 20 -1.73 -7.53 -17.21
CA THR A 20 -1.73 -7.06 -18.60
C THR A 20 -2.40 -8.10 -19.49
N PHE A 21 -2.94 -7.66 -20.62
CA PHE A 21 -3.49 -8.56 -21.65
C PHE A 21 -2.49 -9.68 -21.99
N SER A 22 -1.25 -9.32 -22.34
CA SER A 22 -0.21 -10.29 -22.70
C SER A 22 0.08 -11.31 -21.59
N LYS A 23 0.01 -10.90 -20.32
CA LYS A 23 0.21 -11.80 -19.18
C LYS A 23 -0.90 -12.83 -19.08
N VAL A 24 -2.16 -12.41 -19.22
CA VAL A 24 -3.31 -13.31 -19.16
C VAL A 24 -3.34 -14.25 -20.37
N SER A 25 -3.06 -13.73 -21.57
CA SER A 25 -2.96 -14.54 -22.79
C SER A 25 -1.90 -15.63 -22.66
N LEU A 26 -0.72 -15.30 -22.12
CA LEU A 26 0.35 -16.27 -21.87
C LEU A 26 -0.04 -17.34 -20.85
N LEU A 27 -0.76 -16.96 -19.78
CA LEU A 27 -1.27 -17.92 -18.79
C LEU A 27 -2.25 -18.90 -19.43
N ILE A 28 -3.24 -18.39 -20.18
CA ILE A 28 -4.20 -19.21 -20.91
C ILE A 28 -3.50 -20.19 -21.87
N GLN A 29 -2.53 -19.70 -22.64
CA GLN A 29 -1.76 -20.52 -23.56
C GLN A 29 -1.01 -21.63 -22.81
N LYS A 30 -0.38 -21.30 -21.68
CA LYS A 30 0.36 -22.26 -20.85
C LYS A 30 -0.54 -23.37 -20.30
N GLU A 31 -1.79 -23.05 -19.96
CA GLU A 31 -2.75 -24.02 -19.44
C GLU A 31 -3.37 -24.91 -20.54
N GLY A 32 -3.24 -24.54 -21.82
CA GLY A 32 -3.69 -25.36 -22.95
C GLY A 32 -5.21 -25.57 -23.02
N TRP A 33 -6.01 -24.66 -22.47
CA TRP A 33 -7.47 -24.81 -22.45
C TRP A 33 -8.09 -24.61 -23.84
N THR A 34 -8.84 -25.61 -24.31
CA THR A 34 -9.42 -25.62 -25.66
C THR A 34 -10.91 -25.24 -25.74
N GLY A 35 -11.64 -25.27 -24.63
CA GLY A 35 -13.04 -24.83 -24.54
C GLY A 35 -13.30 -24.18 -23.19
N ASN A 36 -14.38 -23.42 -23.00
CA ASN A 36 -14.67 -22.67 -21.76
C ASN A 36 -13.48 -21.80 -21.30
N CYS A 37 -12.79 -21.14 -22.24
CA CYS A 37 -11.63 -20.31 -21.95
C CYS A 37 -12.08 -18.85 -21.73
N PRO A 38 -11.74 -18.23 -20.59
CA PRO A 38 -11.96 -16.79 -20.40
C PRO A 38 -11.21 -15.97 -21.44
N ARG A 39 -11.77 -14.83 -21.84
CA ARG A 39 -11.05 -13.88 -22.70
C ARG A 39 -10.08 -13.05 -21.84
N PRO A 40 -8.84 -12.82 -22.30
CA PRO A 40 -7.89 -12.03 -21.53
C PRO A 40 -8.40 -10.62 -21.15
N GLU A 41 -9.13 -9.96 -22.04
CA GLU A 41 -9.70 -8.63 -21.83
C GLU A 41 -10.69 -8.61 -20.66
N ASP A 42 -11.55 -9.64 -20.57
CA ASP A 42 -12.54 -9.74 -19.50
C ASP A 42 -11.86 -9.91 -18.15
N ILE A 43 -10.78 -10.71 -18.08
CA ILE A 43 -10.02 -10.92 -16.84
C ILE A 43 -9.32 -9.63 -16.42
N VAL A 44 -8.71 -8.90 -17.36
CA VAL A 44 -8.08 -7.61 -17.08
C VAL A 44 -9.13 -6.60 -16.58
N ALA A 45 -10.28 -6.50 -17.24
CA ALA A 45 -11.35 -5.60 -16.86
C ALA A 45 -12.01 -5.96 -15.51
N LYS A 46 -12.03 -7.25 -15.14
CA LYS A 46 -12.54 -7.74 -13.86
C LYS A 46 -11.58 -7.55 -12.70
N TRP A 47 -10.30 -7.30 -12.96
CA TRP A 47 -9.33 -7.13 -11.88
C TRP A 47 -9.71 -5.96 -10.97
N ARG A 48 -9.54 -6.16 -9.65
CA ARG A 48 -9.73 -5.13 -8.63
C ARG A 48 -8.52 -5.13 -7.70
N PRO A 49 -8.13 -3.96 -7.17
CA PRO A 49 -7.16 -3.90 -6.08
C PRO A 49 -7.60 -4.77 -4.91
N VAL A 50 -6.64 -5.36 -4.21
CA VAL A 50 -6.91 -6.13 -3.00
C VAL A 50 -7.59 -5.25 -1.96
N THR A 51 -8.64 -5.79 -1.34
CA THR A 51 -9.33 -5.12 -0.25
C THR A 51 -8.49 -5.17 1.02
N ARG A 52 -8.78 -4.28 1.98
CA ARG A 52 -8.13 -4.28 3.30
C ARG A 52 -8.14 -5.65 3.98
N VAL A 53 -9.28 -6.34 3.96
CA VAL A 53 -9.44 -7.67 4.59
C VAL A 53 -8.51 -8.71 3.95
N GLN A 54 -8.34 -8.65 2.63
CA GLN A 54 -7.42 -9.53 1.92
C GLN A 54 -5.96 -9.18 2.21
N VAL A 55 -5.65 -7.88 2.34
CA VAL A 55 -4.30 -7.41 2.68
C VAL A 55 -3.86 -7.90 4.05
N GLU A 56 -4.73 -7.79 5.06
CA GLU A 56 -4.46 -8.18 6.45
C GLU A 56 -4.21 -9.70 6.61
N SER A 57 -4.63 -10.52 5.65
CA SER A 57 -4.51 -11.98 5.69
C SER A 57 -3.61 -12.59 4.61
N ASP A 58 -3.09 -11.82 3.65
CA ASP A 58 -2.21 -12.34 2.58
C ASP A 58 -0.81 -12.69 3.15
N PRO A 59 -0.40 -13.97 3.12
CA PRO A 59 0.89 -14.40 3.67
C PRO A 59 2.10 -13.74 2.99
N TRP A 60 1.99 -13.40 1.71
CA TRP A 60 3.06 -12.72 0.98
C TRP A 60 3.24 -11.28 1.49
N ILE A 61 2.14 -10.56 1.73
CA ILE A 61 2.21 -9.19 2.26
C ILE A 61 2.78 -9.21 3.67
N ILE A 62 2.28 -10.12 4.53
CA ILE A 62 2.79 -10.30 5.89
C ILE A 62 4.29 -10.59 5.87
N THR A 63 4.74 -11.51 5.01
CA THR A 63 6.17 -11.82 4.84
C THR A 63 6.97 -10.61 4.36
N LYS A 64 6.42 -9.79 3.46
CA LYS A 64 7.09 -8.56 2.98
C LYS A 64 7.25 -7.52 4.09
N ILE A 65 6.22 -7.34 4.92
CA ILE A 65 6.25 -6.48 6.10
C ILE A 65 7.24 -7.01 7.15
N GLN A 66 7.27 -8.32 7.42
CA GLN A 66 8.21 -8.89 8.39
C GLN A 66 9.67 -8.74 7.95
N ASN A 67 9.92 -8.94 6.66
CA ASN A 67 11.29 -9.00 6.14
C ASN A 67 11.80 -7.63 5.67
N GLN A 68 10.91 -6.65 5.51
CA GLN A 68 11.19 -5.32 4.98
C GLN A 68 11.91 -5.34 3.61
N LYS A 69 11.62 -6.37 2.79
CA LYS A 69 12.23 -6.58 1.46
C LYS A 69 11.30 -6.15 0.34
N TRP A 70 11.22 -4.84 0.13
CA TRP A 70 10.46 -4.22 -0.97
C TRP A 70 11.31 -4.10 -2.25
N THR A 71 10.69 -4.22 -3.42
CA THR A 71 11.40 -4.21 -4.71
C THR A 71 10.86 -3.11 -5.61
N GLY A 72 11.70 -2.59 -6.50
CA GLY A 72 11.29 -1.52 -7.40
C GLY A 72 11.43 -0.13 -6.78
N LEU A 73 12.14 -0.01 -5.66
CA LEU A 73 12.45 1.25 -4.98
C LEU A 73 13.97 1.32 -4.76
N ALA A 74 14.52 2.53 -4.78
CA ALA A 74 15.89 2.81 -4.42
C ALA A 74 15.99 4.16 -3.71
N LEU A 75 16.99 4.29 -2.84
CA LEU A 75 17.37 5.59 -2.27
C LEU A 75 18.12 6.39 -3.33
N LYS A 76 17.86 7.70 -3.37
CA LYS A 76 18.54 8.64 -4.24
C LYS A 76 18.83 9.91 -3.46
N ASP A 77 20.07 10.36 -3.51
CA ASP A 77 20.46 11.67 -3.01
C ASP A 77 20.03 12.76 -4.01
N PHE A 78 19.32 13.76 -3.52
CA PHE A 78 18.88 14.93 -4.28
C PHE A 78 19.65 16.20 -3.89
N GLY A 79 20.83 16.06 -3.28
CA GLY A 79 21.73 17.15 -2.91
C GLY A 79 21.13 17.99 -1.80
N SER A 80 20.85 19.27 -2.06
CA SER A 80 20.30 20.20 -1.06
C SER A 80 18.91 19.83 -0.57
N LYS A 81 18.20 18.93 -1.27
CA LYS A 81 16.89 18.40 -0.85
C LYS A 81 17.01 17.20 0.09
N GLY A 82 18.20 16.61 0.25
CA GLY A 82 18.42 15.41 1.05
C GLY A 82 18.16 14.10 0.29
N GLN A 83 18.04 13.01 1.04
CA GLN A 83 17.81 11.67 0.49
C GLN A 83 16.31 11.44 0.27
N GLY A 84 15.96 10.95 -0.91
CA GLY A 84 14.60 10.56 -1.27
C GLY A 84 14.51 9.15 -1.82
N VAL A 85 13.28 8.72 -2.11
CA VAL A 85 12.98 7.39 -2.64
C VAL A 85 12.52 7.52 -4.08
N VAL A 86 13.11 6.74 -4.98
CA VAL A 86 12.71 6.68 -6.39
C VAL A 86 12.24 5.29 -6.79
N ALA A 87 11.29 5.24 -7.73
CA ALA A 87 10.89 3.99 -8.35
C ALA A 87 11.96 3.52 -9.36
N THR A 88 12.36 2.26 -9.28
CA THR A 88 13.27 1.60 -10.25
C THR A 88 12.52 0.73 -11.26
N LYS A 89 11.18 0.69 -11.16
CA LYS A 89 10.28 0.05 -12.12
C LYS A 89 8.93 0.77 -12.11
N ALA A 90 8.12 0.53 -13.14
CA ALA A 90 6.74 1.01 -13.15
C ALA A 90 5.87 0.27 -12.11
N PHE A 91 5.02 1.02 -11.41
CA PHE A 91 3.95 0.49 -10.57
C PHE A 91 2.60 0.84 -11.21
N ALA A 92 1.78 -0.17 -11.47
CA ALA A 92 0.43 0.08 -11.93
C ALA A 92 -0.45 0.55 -10.76
N MET A 93 -1.48 1.34 -11.04
CA MET A 93 -2.42 1.82 -10.01
C MET A 93 -3.00 0.65 -9.21
N GLY A 94 -3.10 0.82 -7.89
CA GLY A 94 -3.54 -0.24 -6.97
C GLY A 94 -2.49 -1.29 -6.63
N SER A 95 -1.24 -1.16 -7.11
CA SER A 95 -0.13 -2.02 -6.66
C SER A 95 0.28 -1.70 -5.23
N ILE A 96 0.64 -2.73 -4.47
CA ILE A 96 1.32 -2.56 -3.18
C ILE A 96 2.79 -2.24 -3.43
N VAL A 97 3.25 -1.13 -2.86
CA VAL A 97 4.61 -0.59 -3.06
C VAL A 97 5.50 -0.93 -1.87
N CYS A 98 5.13 -0.46 -0.68
CA CYS A 98 5.77 -0.74 0.60
C CYS A 98 4.82 -0.38 1.76
N ASP A 99 5.12 -0.85 2.97
CA ASP A 99 4.47 -0.36 4.20
C ASP A 99 5.12 0.93 4.70
N TYR A 100 4.43 1.66 5.56
CA TYR A 100 5.05 2.68 6.40
C TYR A 100 5.60 1.96 7.64
N HIS A 101 6.90 1.66 7.62
CA HIS A 101 7.51 0.78 8.61
C HIS A 101 7.90 1.54 9.87
N GLY A 102 7.58 0.97 11.03
CA GLY A 102 7.93 1.52 12.33
C GLY A 102 7.26 0.77 13.48
N LYS A 103 7.53 1.20 14.71
CA LYS A 103 6.90 0.67 15.90
C LYS A 103 5.48 1.20 16.02
N VAL A 104 4.49 0.33 16.17
CA VAL A 104 3.11 0.75 16.46
C VAL A 104 2.98 1.05 17.96
N ILE A 105 2.57 2.27 18.28
CA ILE A 105 2.30 2.79 19.62
C ILE A 105 0.89 3.37 19.67
N THR A 106 0.42 3.80 20.85
CA THR A 106 -0.85 4.52 20.97
C THR A 106 -0.72 5.95 20.43
N GLY A 107 -1.83 6.53 19.96
CA GLY A 107 -1.83 7.93 19.52
C GLY A 107 -1.44 8.92 20.63
N ALA A 108 -1.78 8.61 21.89
CA ALA A 108 -1.36 9.41 23.04
C ALA A 108 0.16 9.38 23.27
N GLU A 109 0.80 8.21 23.12
CA GLU A 109 2.27 8.10 23.16
C GLU A 109 2.91 8.87 21.99
N GLY A 110 2.35 8.75 20.79
CA GLY A 110 2.83 9.50 19.62
C GLY A 110 2.78 11.02 19.81
N ARG A 111 1.68 11.55 20.36
CA ARG A 111 1.56 13.00 20.65
C ARG A 111 2.58 13.48 21.68
N LYS A 112 2.89 12.67 22.71
CA LYS A 112 3.98 12.97 23.67
C LYS A 112 5.35 12.98 22.99
N LEU A 113 5.58 12.10 22.01
CA LEU A 113 6.82 12.12 21.24
C LEU A 113 6.96 13.42 20.44
N VAL A 114 5.88 13.89 19.79
CA VAL A 114 5.87 15.19 19.07
C VAL A 114 6.35 16.33 19.96
N GLU A 115 5.88 16.40 21.21
CA GLU A 115 6.28 17.45 22.17
C GLU A 115 7.77 17.38 22.55
N SER A 116 8.38 16.19 22.45
CA SER A 116 9.78 15.95 22.82
C SER A 116 10.77 16.12 21.66
N ILE A 117 10.29 16.09 20.42
CA ILE A 117 11.12 16.22 19.21
C ILE A 117 11.56 17.69 19.10
N LYS A 118 12.87 17.92 19.23
CA LYS A 118 13.49 19.25 19.17
C LYS A 118 13.94 19.66 17.75
N GLY A 119 13.61 18.85 16.74
CA GLY A 119 13.97 19.09 15.34
C GLY A 119 12.75 19.34 14.45
N ASP A 120 13.01 19.73 13.20
CA ASP A 120 11.97 20.14 12.25
C ASP A 120 11.19 18.98 11.60
N THR A 121 11.57 17.72 11.89
CA THR A 121 10.97 16.54 11.27
C THR A 121 10.65 15.47 12.31
N ALA A 122 9.41 14.98 12.26
CA ALA A 122 8.95 13.82 13.03
C ALA A 122 8.43 12.75 12.05
N TYR A 123 8.99 11.54 12.08
CA TYR A 123 8.55 10.41 11.26
C TYR A 123 7.41 9.63 11.95
N LEU A 124 6.37 10.33 12.34
CA LEU A 124 5.19 9.79 13.04
C LEU A 124 3.97 9.76 12.10
N PHE A 125 3.31 8.62 12.02
CA PHE A 125 2.08 8.46 11.24
C PHE A 125 0.90 8.05 12.12
N PHE A 126 -0.04 8.97 12.37
CA PHE A 126 -1.22 8.72 13.20
C PHE A 126 -2.37 8.13 12.37
N PHE A 127 -3.06 7.13 12.93
CA PHE A 127 -4.16 6.44 12.25
C PHE A 127 -5.14 5.82 13.24
N GLN A 128 -6.35 5.51 12.77
CA GLN A 128 -7.36 4.78 13.53
C GLN A 128 -7.53 3.36 13.00
N ALA A 129 -7.53 2.37 13.90
CA ALA A 129 -7.81 0.98 13.53
C ALA A 129 -8.58 0.25 14.64
N ALA A 130 -9.67 -0.42 14.26
CA ALA A 130 -10.56 -1.13 15.19
C ALA A 130 -10.99 -0.26 16.39
N GLY A 131 -11.36 1.00 16.13
CA GLY A 131 -11.80 1.96 17.16
C GLY A 131 -10.69 2.50 18.07
N ARG A 132 -9.41 2.20 17.78
CA ARG A 132 -8.26 2.67 18.57
C ARG A 132 -7.50 3.77 17.82
N ASP A 133 -7.05 4.75 18.58
CA ASP A 133 -6.13 5.80 18.14
C ASP A 133 -4.69 5.31 18.27
N LEU A 134 -3.98 5.19 17.16
CA LEU A 134 -2.66 4.58 17.04
C LEU A 134 -1.68 5.49 16.29
N CYS A 135 -0.39 5.24 16.46
CA CYS A 135 0.67 5.91 15.74
C CYS A 135 1.74 4.90 15.32
N VAL A 136 2.26 5.03 14.10
CA VAL A 136 3.51 4.37 13.72
C VAL A 136 4.66 5.34 13.98
N ASP A 137 5.53 4.97 14.91
CA ASP A 137 6.82 5.63 15.16
C ASP A 137 7.89 5.01 14.27
N ALA A 138 8.28 5.72 13.22
CA ALA A 138 9.31 5.25 12.30
C ALA A 138 10.73 5.70 12.70
N GLU A 139 10.88 6.70 13.58
CA GLU A 139 12.17 7.26 14.05
C GLU A 139 13.12 6.17 14.57
N THR A 140 12.56 5.19 15.25
CA THR A 140 13.32 4.11 15.90
C THR A 140 13.66 2.93 14.98
N SER A 141 13.22 2.97 13.71
CA SER A 141 13.49 1.90 12.75
C SER A 141 14.74 2.21 11.90
N CYS A 142 15.59 1.20 11.69
CA CYS A 142 16.78 1.31 10.84
C CYS A 142 16.37 1.77 9.44
N VAL A 143 17.06 2.77 8.87
CA VAL A 143 16.76 3.45 7.59
C VAL A 143 16.34 2.45 6.50
N SER A 144 15.03 2.21 6.41
CA SER A 144 14.41 1.46 5.34
C SER A 144 13.96 2.48 4.29
N VAL A 145 13.88 2.04 3.04
CA VAL A 145 13.45 2.85 1.89
C VAL A 145 12.04 3.44 2.07
N THR A 146 11.33 3.09 3.15
CA THR A 146 9.98 3.56 3.46
C THR A 146 9.96 4.89 4.22
N GLN A 147 11.03 5.24 4.94
CA GLN A 147 11.08 6.43 5.78
C GLN A 147 11.51 7.72 5.04
N GLN A 148 12.26 7.60 3.94
CA GLN A 148 12.84 8.76 3.24
C GLN A 148 11.91 9.37 2.18
N LYS A 149 10.60 9.29 2.37
CA LYS A 149 9.66 9.97 1.47
C LYS A 149 9.53 11.44 1.89
N HIS A 150 10.13 12.33 1.09
CA HIS A 150 9.86 13.77 1.20
C HIS A 150 8.41 14.05 0.83
N HIS A 151 7.75 14.95 1.56
CA HIS A 151 6.45 15.50 1.17
C HIS A 151 6.70 16.72 0.27
N GLY A 152 6.60 16.54 -1.06
CA GLY A 152 6.54 17.66 -2.00
C GLY A 152 5.10 18.16 -2.19
N PRO A 153 4.88 19.45 -2.53
CA PRO A 153 3.55 19.98 -2.81
C PRO A 153 2.86 19.33 -4.03
N ASP A 154 3.62 18.62 -4.88
CA ASP A 154 3.13 17.92 -6.08
C ASP A 154 3.08 16.39 -5.93
N ASP A 155 3.38 15.84 -4.75
CA ASP A 155 3.28 14.39 -4.54
C ASP A 155 1.81 13.99 -4.45
N GLN A 156 1.29 13.44 -5.54
CA GLN A 156 0.02 12.71 -5.53
C GLN A 156 0.12 11.61 -4.47
N SER A 157 -0.51 11.87 -3.34
CA SER A 157 -0.71 11.01 -2.18
C SER A 157 -0.91 9.55 -2.61
N PHE A 158 0.16 8.77 -2.56
CA PHE A 158 0.10 7.37 -2.91
C PHE A 158 -0.35 6.59 -1.67
N LEU A 159 -1.68 6.52 -1.53
CA LEU A 159 -2.53 5.58 -0.77
C LEU A 159 -3.47 6.23 0.27
N GLN A 160 -4.75 6.10 -0.10
CA GLN A 160 -6.01 6.19 0.63
C GLN A 160 -6.60 7.57 0.94
N GLU A 161 -7.52 7.96 0.06
CA GLU A 161 -8.78 8.59 0.44
C GLU A 161 -9.36 7.88 1.67
N SER A 162 -9.32 8.57 2.80
CA SER A 162 -10.42 8.59 3.75
C SER A 162 -10.76 10.05 3.96
N LYS A 163 -11.82 10.51 3.28
CA LYS A 163 -12.46 11.79 3.60
C LYS A 163 -12.99 11.65 5.03
N PRO A 164 -12.56 12.46 6.01
CA PRO A 164 -13.33 12.60 7.22
C PRO A 164 -14.59 13.40 6.85
N GLU A 165 -15.73 12.75 6.92
CA GLU A 165 -17.02 13.42 6.97
C GLU A 165 -17.00 14.27 8.26
N ALA A 166 -16.93 15.59 8.11
CA ALA A 166 -17.00 16.51 9.23
C ALA A 166 -18.43 16.49 9.77
N SER A 167 -18.63 15.84 10.92
CA SER A 167 -19.83 16.07 11.73
C SER A 167 -19.74 17.47 12.35
N PRO A 168 -20.74 18.35 12.17
CA PRO A 168 -20.77 19.63 12.84
C PRO A 168 -20.93 19.41 14.35
N LEU A 169 -20.04 19.99 15.15
CA LEU A 169 -20.33 20.24 16.56
C LEU A 169 -21.53 21.20 16.61
N HIS A 170 -22.67 20.70 17.10
CA HIS A 170 -23.69 21.57 17.64
C HIS A 170 -23.17 22.11 18.98
N ASP A 171 -22.84 23.40 18.99
CA ASP A 171 -22.83 24.19 20.21
C ASP A 171 -24.28 24.32 20.71
N GLU A 172 -24.62 23.58 21.76
CA GLU A 172 -25.69 23.95 22.68
C GLU A 172 -25.13 23.93 24.09
N LEU A 173 -25.06 25.11 24.70
CA LEU A 173 -25.66 25.46 26.00
C LEU A 173 -25.09 26.82 26.48
N PRO A 174 -25.82 27.58 27.32
CA PRO A 174 -27.19 27.38 27.81
C PRO A 174 -28.22 28.35 27.21
#